data_AF-A0A1Q9ETE7-F1
#
_entry.id   AF-A0A1Q9ETE7-F1
#
_cell.length_a   1.000
_cell.length_b   1.000
_cell.length_c   1.000
_cell.angle_alpha   90.00
_cell.angle_beta   90.00
_cell.angle_gamma   90.00
#
_symmetry.space_group_name_H-M   'P 1'
#
loop_
_entity.id
_entity.type
_entity.pdbx_description
1 polymer ?
#
loop_
_entity_poly.entity_id
_entity_poly.type
_entity_poly.pdbx_seq_one_letter_code
_entity_poly.pdbx_strand_id
1 'polypeptide(L)'
;MALRILVTLLAFVAARSDDIEAAMAADDTCAAGGDCSLELNQLRGIKVHYLEALEDDEEESAQVEEEAELEGGACTGGGDMGVWKAGGRRSFDAALNHCGRSCAAGFPCTKDCMQKKGYSAGCASCMAQLVGCSRDHCMNQCITNDKAPACTHCVKASCRHKMKACSGLNAGGH
;
A
#
# COMPACT_ATOMS: atom_id res chain seq x y z
N MET A 1 -51.83 -37.23 20.55
CA MET A 1 -50.54 -37.23 19.82
C MET A 1 -50.42 -35.84 19.19
N ALA A 2 -49.66 -34.90 19.73
CA ALA A 2 -48.26 -34.71 19.35
C ALA A 2 -47.56 -33.79 20.38
N LEU A 3 -47.24 -34.35 21.54
CA LEU A 3 -46.34 -33.75 22.53
C LEU A 3 -44.91 -34.21 22.21
N ARG A 4 -44.34 -33.82 21.06
CA ARG A 4 -42.95 -34.17 20.65
C ARG A 4 -42.33 -33.21 19.62
N ILE A 5 -42.59 -31.90 19.69
CA ILE A 5 -41.95 -30.93 18.78
C ILE A 5 -41.43 -29.68 19.52
N LEU A 6 -40.85 -29.87 20.72
CA LEU A 6 -40.17 -28.77 21.42
C LEU A 6 -38.77 -29.09 21.94
N VAL A 7 -38.17 -30.22 21.53
CA VAL A 7 -36.84 -30.66 22.03
C VAL A 7 -35.77 -30.72 20.92
N THR A 8 -36.10 -30.46 19.65
CA THR A 8 -35.15 -30.61 18.53
C THR A 8 -34.51 -29.32 18.04
N LEU A 9 -34.46 -28.26 18.88
CA LEU A 9 -33.81 -26.98 18.52
C LEU A 9 -32.54 -26.67 19.34
N LEU A 10 -32.10 -27.57 20.22
CA LEU A 10 -30.92 -27.37 21.08
C LEU A 10 -29.84 -28.46 20.94
N ALA A 11 -29.72 -29.11 19.76
CA ALA A 11 -28.72 -30.15 19.53
C ALA A 11 -27.97 -30.05 18.18
N PHE A 12 -28.04 -28.91 17.46
CA PHE A 12 -27.35 -28.73 16.18
C PHE A 12 -26.02 -27.96 16.28
N VAL A 13 -25.43 -27.84 17.48
CA VAL A 13 -24.19 -27.06 17.70
C VAL A 13 -23.01 -27.92 18.20
N ALA A 14 -23.15 -29.25 18.33
CA ALA A 14 -22.10 -30.09 18.94
C ALA A 14 -21.48 -31.17 18.04
N ALA A 15 -21.64 -31.14 16.71
CA ALA A 15 -21.16 -32.22 15.83
C ALA A 15 -20.54 -31.74 14.50
N ARG A 16 -19.63 -30.75 14.52
CA ARG A 16 -18.96 -30.23 13.31
C ARG A 16 -17.45 -29.98 13.43
N SER A 17 -16.78 -30.57 14.41
CA SER A 17 -15.32 -30.46 14.57
C SER A 17 -14.56 -31.69 14.08
N ASP A 18 -15.19 -32.87 14.04
CA ASP A 18 -14.46 -34.14 13.78
C ASP A 18 -14.35 -34.51 12.28
N ASP A 19 -15.07 -33.83 11.38
CA ASP A 19 -15.06 -34.15 9.93
C ASP A 19 -13.92 -33.48 9.15
N ILE A 20 -13.29 -32.42 9.69
CA ILE A 20 -12.22 -31.69 8.98
C ILE A 20 -10.86 -32.41 9.12
N GLU A 21 -10.58 -32.98 10.29
CA GLU A 21 -9.31 -33.68 10.55
C GLU A 21 -9.24 -35.02 9.79
N ALA A 22 -10.38 -35.71 9.64
CA ALA A 22 -10.51 -36.92 8.83
C ALA A 22 -10.35 -36.64 7.31
N ALA A 23 -10.78 -35.46 6.84
CA ALA A 23 -10.60 -35.05 5.45
C ALA A 23 -9.13 -34.73 5.11
N MET A 24 -8.36 -34.18 6.06
CA MET A 24 -6.93 -33.93 5.87
C MET A 24 -6.09 -35.21 5.96
N ALA A 25 -6.48 -36.17 6.81
CA ALA A 25 -5.79 -37.46 6.91
C ALA A 25 -5.98 -38.36 5.66
N ALA A 26 -7.05 -38.12 4.88
CA ALA A 26 -7.27 -38.81 3.60
C ALA A 26 -6.36 -38.28 2.46
N ASP A 27 -5.85 -37.05 2.57
CA ASP A 27 -4.98 -36.44 1.55
C ASP A 27 -3.51 -36.92 1.68
N ASP A 28 -3.11 -37.37 2.88
CA ASP A 28 -1.73 -37.80 3.19
C ASP A 28 -1.46 -39.31 3.05
N THR A 29 -2.47 -40.15 2.76
CA THR A 29 -2.29 -41.62 2.72
C THR A 29 -2.22 -42.17 1.30
N CYS A 30 -1.03 -42.12 0.70
CA CYS A 30 -0.72 -42.92 -0.48
C CYS A 30 -0.62 -44.40 -0.08
N ALA A 31 -1.70 -45.17 -0.29
CA ALA A 31 -1.69 -46.61 -0.10
C ALA A 31 -0.82 -47.31 -1.17
N ALA A 32 -0.03 -48.29 -0.73
CA ALA A 32 0.94 -49.01 -1.53
C ALA A 32 0.36 -49.54 -2.86
N GLY A 33 0.80 -48.96 -3.98
CA GLY A 33 0.60 -49.50 -5.34
C GLY A 33 -0.35 -48.74 -6.27
N GLY A 34 -0.80 -47.52 -5.94
CA GLY A 34 -1.59 -46.67 -6.83
C GLY A 34 -0.86 -45.37 -7.20
N ASP A 35 -0.97 -44.95 -8.46
CA ASP A 35 -0.36 -43.74 -9.02
C ASP A 35 -1.01 -42.49 -8.42
N CYS A 36 -0.35 -41.89 -7.43
CA CYS A 36 -0.76 -40.62 -6.84
C CYS A 36 0.15 -39.50 -7.35
N SER A 37 -0.48 -38.48 -7.95
CA SER A 37 0.04 -37.12 -8.09
C SER A 37 1.07 -36.83 -9.19
N LEU A 38 0.65 -37.04 -10.44
CA LEU A 38 1.30 -36.38 -11.59
C LEU A 38 0.86 -34.90 -11.75
N GLU A 39 -0.24 -34.48 -11.10
CA GLU A 39 -0.78 -33.12 -11.24
C GLU A 39 -0.28 -32.11 -10.18
N LEU A 40 0.08 -32.51 -8.94
CA LEU A 40 0.65 -31.53 -7.97
C LEU A 40 2.17 -31.36 -8.06
N ASN A 41 2.91 -32.34 -8.61
CA ASN A 41 4.35 -32.16 -8.84
C ASN A 41 4.64 -31.21 -10.02
N GLN A 42 3.74 -31.10 -10.99
CA GLN A 42 3.86 -30.13 -12.10
C GLN A 42 3.67 -28.67 -11.60
N LEU A 43 2.75 -28.46 -10.64
CA LEU A 43 2.55 -27.15 -10.01
C LEU A 43 3.70 -26.76 -9.06
N ARG A 44 4.35 -27.76 -8.43
CA ARG A 44 5.57 -27.51 -7.63
C ARG A 44 6.79 -27.23 -8.52
N GLY A 45 6.92 -27.91 -9.66
CA GLY A 45 8.00 -27.71 -10.63
C GLY A 45 7.95 -26.36 -11.36
N ILE A 46 6.76 -25.85 -11.68
CA ILE A 46 6.58 -24.50 -12.26
C ILE A 46 7.05 -23.41 -11.29
N LYS A 47 6.97 -23.64 -9.97
CA LYS A 47 7.48 -22.71 -8.97
C LYS A 47 9.01 -22.73 -8.85
N VAL A 48 9.67 -23.85 -9.14
CA VAL A 48 11.14 -23.95 -9.11
C VAL A 48 11.76 -23.32 -10.36
N HIS A 49 11.16 -23.54 -11.53
CA HIS A 49 11.70 -23.01 -12.80
C HIS A 49 11.49 -21.50 -12.99
N TYR A 50 10.52 -20.89 -12.30
CA TYR A 50 10.38 -19.43 -12.29
C TYR A 50 11.38 -18.75 -11.35
N LEU A 51 11.91 -19.49 -10.35
CA LEU A 51 12.89 -18.97 -9.39
C LEU A 51 14.30 -18.99 -9.97
N GLU A 52 14.68 -20.06 -10.68
CA GLU A 52 16.03 -20.22 -11.25
C GLU A 52 16.29 -19.28 -12.46
N ALA A 53 15.22 -18.81 -13.13
CA ALA A 53 15.33 -17.84 -14.23
C ALA A 53 15.48 -16.38 -13.77
N LEU A 54 15.50 -16.12 -12.45
CA LEU A 54 15.67 -14.78 -11.86
C LEU A 54 16.97 -14.64 -11.05
N GLU A 55 17.82 -15.67 -11.01
CA GLU A 55 19.05 -15.69 -10.19
C GLU A 55 20.30 -15.08 -10.87
N ASP A 56 20.20 -14.54 -12.09
CA ASP A 56 21.34 -13.87 -12.77
C ASP A 56 21.44 -12.34 -12.54
N ASP A 57 20.59 -11.71 -11.70
CA ASP A 57 20.65 -10.26 -11.40
C ASP A 57 20.62 -9.97 -9.87
N GLU A 58 21.41 -10.70 -9.09
CA GLU A 58 21.51 -10.64 -7.62
C GLU A 58 22.31 -9.45 -7.01
N GLU A 59 22.26 -8.25 -7.59
CA GLU A 59 22.68 -7.03 -6.86
C GLU A 59 21.70 -5.88 -7.11
N GLU A 60 20.64 -5.79 -6.30
CA GLU A 60 20.37 -4.58 -5.49
C GLU A 60 18.94 -4.60 -4.88
N SER A 61 18.91 -4.93 -3.60
CA SER A 61 17.97 -4.43 -2.58
C SER A 61 16.53 -4.96 -2.55
N ALA A 62 16.30 -5.75 -1.50
CA ALA A 62 15.01 -6.02 -0.89
C ALA A 62 14.10 -4.79 -0.83
N GLN A 63 12.93 -4.89 -1.46
CA GLN A 63 11.78 -4.07 -1.10
C GLN A 63 10.60 -5.01 -0.87
N VAL A 64 10.48 -5.38 0.39
CA VAL A 64 9.22 -5.79 0.99
C VAL A 64 8.23 -4.67 0.68
N GLU A 65 7.24 -4.95 -0.17
CA GLU A 65 6.03 -4.15 -0.27
C GLU A 65 5.26 -4.34 1.05
N GLU A 66 5.78 -3.71 2.10
CA GLU A 66 5.02 -3.33 3.26
C GLU A 66 4.11 -2.21 2.77
N GLU A 67 2.96 -2.60 2.23
CA GLU A 67 1.79 -1.73 2.16
C GLU A 67 1.38 -1.44 3.61
N ALA A 68 2.15 -0.56 4.27
CA ALA A 68 1.77 0.01 5.53
C ALA A 68 0.39 0.62 5.29
N GLU A 69 -0.63 0.05 5.92
CA GLU A 69 -1.93 0.68 6.07
C GLU A 69 -1.65 2.08 6.61
N LEU A 70 -1.66 3.06 5.71
CA LEU A 70 -1.52 4.47 6.05
C LEU A 70 -2.81 4.82 6.75
N GLU A 71 -2.88 4.59 8.06
CA GLU A 71 -3.89 5.21 8.90
C GLU A 71 -3.90 6.70 8.54
N GLY A 72 -5.00 7.14 7.94
CA GLY A 72 -5.06 8.46 7.34
C GLY A 72 -4.85 9.54 8.40
N GLY A 73 -4.23 10.65 8.02
CA GLY A 73 -4.02 11.77 8.94
C GLY A 73 -2.61 11.90 9.48
N ALA A 74 -1.60 11.37 8.79
CA ALA A 74 -0.20 11.45 9.22
C ALA A 74 0.34 12.88 9.43
N CYS A 75 -0.30 13.90 8.85
CA CYS A 75 0.04 15.32 9.06
C CYS A 75 -0.88 16.04 10.06
N THR A 76 -1.83 15.34 10.69
CA THR A 76 -2.79 15.96 11.62
C THR A 76 -2.34 15.96 13.08
N GLY A 77 -1.17 15.38 13.36
CA GLY A 77 -0.52 15.45 14.68
C GLY A 77 -0.17 16.88 15.09
N GLY A 78 -0.04 17.12 16.40
CA GLY A 78 0.17 18.46 16.96
C GLY A 78 1.41 19.19 16.42
N GLY A 79 2.52 18.47 16.21
CA GLY A 79 3.75 19.03 15.65
C GLY A 79 3.59 19.49 14.19
N ASP A 80 3.07 18.60 13.34
CA ASP A 80 2.81 18.89 11.93
C ASP A 80 1.80 20.02 11.76
N MET A 81 0.71 19.99 12.54
CA MET A 81 -0.28 21.05 12.52
C MET A 81 0.24 22.39 13.07
N GLY A 82 1.24 22.36 13.95
CA GLY A 82 1.98 23.55 14.38
C GLY A 82 2.69 24.21 13.20
N VAL A 83 3.50 23.46 12.46
CA VAL A 83 4.19 23.93 11.24
C VAL A 83 3.18 24.37 10.17
N TRP A 84 2.13 23.57 9.96
CA TRP A 84 1.08 23.85 8.99
C TRP A 84 0.39 25.18 9.24
N LYS A 85 0.01 25.46 10.50
CA LYS A 85 -0.69 26.68 10.92
C LYS A 85 0.24 27.89 10.96
N ALA A 86 1.52 27.71 11.31
CA ALA A 86 2.52 28.78 11.40
C ALA A 86 2.95 29.37 10.04
N GLY A 87 2.52 28.77 8.93
CA GLY A 87 2.82 29.26 7.59
C GLY A 87 2.95 28.15 6.55
N GLY A 88 3.15 26.91 7.00
CA GLY A 88 3.33 25.74 6.14
C GLY A 88 2.22 25.59 5.10
N ARG A 89 0.96 25.85 5.46
CA ARG A 89 -0.17 25.82 4.51
C ARG A 89 -0.01 26.79 3.34
N ARG A 90 0.44 28.02 3.60
CA ARG A 90 0.58 29.07 2.58
C ARG A 90 1.78 28.83 1.67
N SER A 91 2.84 28.26 2.22
CA SER A 91 4.07 27.95 1.49
C SER A 91 4.13 26.51 1.00
N PHE A 92 3.06 25.72 1.14
CA PHE A 92 3.08 24.28 0.93
C PHE A 92 3.52 23.94 -0.49
N ASP A 93 2.80 24.44 -1.50
CA ASP A 93 3.14 24.16 -2.90
C ASP A 93 4.52 24.70 -3.28
N ALA A 94 4.95 25.83 -2.72
CA ALA A 94 6.29 26.36 -2.99
C ALA A 94 7.39 25.46 -2.38
N ALA A 95 7.21 25.01 -1.13
CA ALA A 95 8.13 24.10 -0.46
C ALA A 95 8.17 22.73 -1.16
N LEU A 96 7.00 22.21 -1.54
CA LEU A 96 6.89 20.93 -2.22
C LEU A 96 7.53 20.96 -3.61
N ASN A 97 7.30 22.02 -4.39
CA ASN A 97 7.95 22.20 -5.68
C ASN A 97 9.47 22.40 -5.54
N HIS A 98 9.91 23.15 -4.54
CA HIS A 98 11.34 23.32 -4.27
C HIS A 98 12.00 21.97 -3.95
N CYS A 99 11.46 21.22 -2.97
CA CYS A 99 11.98 19.90 -2.60
C CYS A 99 11.89 18.92 -3.77
N GLY A 100 10.76 18.85 -4.47
CA GLY A 100 10.58 17.96 -5.61
C GLY A 100 11.57 18.26 -6.74
N ARG A 101 11.77 19.51 -7.11
CA ARG A 101 12.73 19.86 -8.18
C ARG A 101 14.18 19.63 -7.77
N SER A 102 14.56 20.01 -6.54
CA SER A 102 15.90 19.78 -6.01
C SER A 102 16.25 18.30 -5.89
N CYS A 103 15.24 17.44 -5.72
CA CYS A 103 15.39 16.00 -5.57
C CYS A 103 15.03 15.21 -6.84
N ALA A 104 14.82 15.86 -7.99
CA ALA A 104 14.34 15.21 -9.22
C ALA A 104 13.09 14.32 -9.02
N ALA A 105 12.19 14.76 -8.12
CA ALA A 105 11.00 14.05 -7.66
C ALA A 105 11.27 12.67 -7.03
N GLY A 106 12.50 12.42 -6.55
CA GLY A 106 12.85 11.22 -5.80
C GLY A 106 12.21 11.22 -4.41
N PHE A 107 11.60 10.09 -4.05
CA PHE A 107 10.90 9.90 -2.79
C PHE A 107 11.77 10.15 -1.54
N PRO A 108 12.92 9.47 -1.32
CA PRO A 108 13.69 9.61 -0.09
C PRO A 108 14.22 11.03 0.11
N CYS A 109 14.77 11.64 -0.94
CA CYS A 109 15.28 13.01 -0.89
C CYS A 109 14.16 14.04 -0.62
N THR A 110 12.98 13.87 -1.25
CA THR A 110 11.86 14.79 -1.05
C THR A 110 11.32 14.68 0.38
N LYS A 111 11.19 13.46 0.91
CA LYS A 111 10.80 13.22 2.30
C LYS A 111 11.77 13.94 3.24
N ASP A 112 13.07 13.71 3.11
CA ASP A 112 14.08 14.34 3.98
C ASP A 112 14.06 15.87 3.88
N CYS A 113 13.83 16.40 2.67
CA CYS A 113 13.68 17.84 2.45
C CYS A 113 12.45 18.41 3.20
N MET A 114 11.31 17.71 3.19
CA MET A 114 10.11 18.11 3.91
C MET A 114 10.26 17.94 5.43
N GLN A 115 10.99 16.93 5.90
CA GLN A 115 11.34 16.80 7.33
C GLN A 115 12.18 17.99 7.81
N LYS A 116 13.14 18.46 7.00
CA LYS A 116 13.92 19.68 7.29
C LYS A 116 13.05 20.95 7.36
N LYS A 117 11.82 20.93 6.85
CA LYS A 117 10.83 22.01 7.01
C LYS A 117 10.03 21.90 8.31
N GLY A 118 10.30 20.90 9.14
CA GLY A 118 9.69 20.70 10.46
C GLY A 118 8.56 19.68 10.50
N TYR A 119 8.25 19.01 9.39
CA TYR A 119 7.24 17.95 9.37
C TYR A 119 7.79 16.64 9.94
N SER A 120 6.92 15.85 10.55
CA SER A 120 7.20 14.49 10.99
C SER A 120 7.54 13.59 9.80
N ALA A 121 8.19 12.45 10.07
CA ALA A 121 8.55 11.48 9.04
C ALA A 121 7.32 10.96 8.27
N GLY A 122 6.22 10.68 8.98
CA GLY A 122 4.97 10.21 8.38
C GLY A 122 4.34 11.28 7.50
N CYS A 123 4.26 12.52 7.99
CA CYS A 123 3.73 13.62 7.19
C CYS A 123 4.56 13.93 5.94
N ALA A 124 5.89 13.95 6.10
CA ALA A 124 6.83 14.16 5.00
C ALA A 124 6.76 13.03 3.95
N SER A 125 6.50 11.80 4.37
CA SER A 125 6.25 10.66 3.47
C SER A 125 5.04 10.93 2.57
N CYS A 126 3.89 11.35 3.13
CA CYS A 126 2.70 11.70 2.34
C CYS A 126 3.00 12.81 1.31
N MET A 127 3.77 13.82 1.74
CA MET A 127 4.18 14.93 0.89
C MET A 127 5.10 14.46 -0.26
N ALA A 128 6.02 13.53 0.02
CA ALA A 128 6.88 12.92 -0.99
C ALA A 128 6.09 12.03 -1.97
N GLN A 129 5.08 11.29 -1.50
CA GLN A 129 4.17 10.51 -2.36
C GLN A 129 3.42 11.41 -3.34
N LEU A 130 2.99 12.61 -2.91
CA LEU A 130 2.35 13.57 -3.81
C LEU A 130 3.31 14.02 -4.93
N VAL A 131 4.58 14.24 -4.62
CA VAL A 131 5.61 14.57 -5.62
C VAL A 131 5.84 13.39 -6.58
N GLY A 132 5.97 12.17 -6.07
CA GLY A 132 6.08 10.96 -6.88
C GLY A 132 4.88 10.78 -7.83
N CYS A 133 3.65 10.90 -7.31
CA CYS A 133 2.45 10.86 -8.13
C CYS A 133 2.43 11.95 -9.22
N SER A 134 2.87 13.16 -8.88
CA SER A 134 2.92 14.27 -9.84
C SER A 134 3.96 14.01 -10.95
N ARG A 135 5.09 13.39 -10.61
CA ARG A 135 6.08 12.93 -11.58
C ARG A 135 5.51 11.86 -12.50
N ASP A 136 4.79 10.89 -11.95
CA ASP A 136 4.33 9.72 -12.72
C ASP A 136 3.14 10.05 -13.62
N HIS A 137 2.22 10.90 -13.17
CA HIS A 137 0.97 11.18 -13.87
C HIS A 137 0.88 12.56 -14.51
N CYS A 138 1.67 13.54 -14.02
CA CYS A 138 1.49 14.95 -14.36
C CYS A 138 2.74 15.63 -14.94
N MET A 139 3.86 14.92 -15.09
CA MET A 139 5.13 15.52 -15.54
C MET A 139 4.98 16.24 -16.88
N ASN A 140 4.27 15.65 -17.84
CA ASN A 140 4.08 16.25 -19.17
C ASN A 140 3.38 17.61 -19.11
N GLN A 141 2.46 17.79 -18.15
CA GLN A 141 1.75 19.06 -17.94
C GLN A 141 2.54 20.03 -17.05
N CYS A 142 3.47 19.53 -16.23
CA CYS A 142 4.22 20.29 -15.23
C CYS A 142 5.66 20.66 -15.64
N ILE A 143 6.22 20.08 -16.71
CA ILE A 143 7.64 20.21 -17.08
C ILE A 143 8.05 21.66 -17.39
N THR A 144 7.18 22.42 -18.06
CA THR A 144 7.49 23.78 -18.51
C THR A 144 7.23 24.81 -17.42
N ASN A 145 6.17 24.60 -16.64
CA ASN A 145 5.74 25.52 -15.59
C ASN A 145 4.89 24.78 -14.56
N ASP A 146 5.38 24.71 -13.32
CA ASP A 146 4.65 24.06 -12.23
C ASP A 146 3.34 24.79 -11.91
N LYS A 147 3.24 26.10 -12.23
CA LYS A 147 2.04 26.94 -12.05
C LYS A 147 1.09 26.93 -13.24
N ALA A 148 1.38 26.17 -14.30
CA ALA A 148 0.48 26.09 -15.43
C ALA A 148 -0.86 25.49 -14.99
N PRO A 149 -2.02 26.04 -15.42
CA PRO A 149 -3.33 25.50 -15.06
C PRO A 149 -3.47 24.01 -15.38
N ALA A 150 -2.84 23.53 -16.46
CA ALA A 150 -2.82 22.11 -16.81
C ALA A 150 -2.13 21.24 -15.75
N CYS A 151 -0.99 21.67 -15.23
CA CYS A 151 -0.26 20.99 -14.14
C CYS A 151 -1.11 20.98 -12.87
N THR A 152 -1.59 22.15 -12.46
CA THR A 152 -2.50 22.36 -11.32
C THR A 152 -3.68 21.39 -11.37
N HIS A 153 -4.35 21.31 -12.53
CA HIS A 153 -5.55 20.51 -12.70
C HIS A 153 -5.22 19.02 -12.65
N CYS A 154 -4.11 18.60 -13.28
CA CYS A 154 -3.65 17.22 -13.24
C CYS A 154 -3.36 16.77 -11.81
N VAL A 155 -2.57 17.54 -11.05
CA VAL A 155 -2.22 17.18 -9.66
C VAL A 155 -3.47 17.12 -8.78
N LYS A 156 -4.39 18.07 -8.94
CA LYS A 156 -5.66 18.12 -8.20
C LYS A 156 -6.57 16.93 -8.50
N ALA A 157 -6.58 16.42 -9.74
CA ALA A 157 -7.39 15.29 -10.16
C ALA A 157 -6.74 13.96 -9.76
N SER A 158 -5.48 13.76 -10.14
CA SER A 158 -4.79 12.47 -10.09
C SER A 158 -4.08 12.20 -8.77
N CYS A 159 -3.68 13.22 -8.00
CA CYS A 159 -2.76 13.02 -6.87
C CYS A 159 -3.26 13.57 -5.53
N ARG A 160 -4.06 14.63 -5.54
CA ARG A 160 -4.54 15.28 -4.30
C ARG A 160 -5.40 14.36 -3.43
N HIS A 161 -6.12 13.41 -4.02
CA HIS A 161 -6.91 12.45 -3.25
C HIS A 161 -6.02 11.53 -2.40
N LYS A 162 -4.90 11.04 -2.96
CA LYS A 162 -3.90 10.23 -2.22
C LYS A 162 -3.23 11.05 -1.13
N MET A 163 -2.86 12.30 -1.43
CA MET A 163 -2.32 13.21 -0.43
C MET A 163 -3.30 13.40 0.73
N LYS A 164 -4.58 13.66 0.42
CA LYS A 164 -5.62 13.84 1.45
C LYS A 164 -5.83 12.58 2.28
N ALA A 165 -5.84 11.40 1.65
CA ALA A 165 -6.00 10.13 2.35
C ALA A 165 -4.84 9.88 3.33
N CYS A 166 -3.59 10.02 2.88
CA CYS A 166 -2.40 9.80 3.72
C CYS A 166 -2.25 10.87 4.80
N SER A 167 -2.27 12.15 4.40
CA SER A 167 -1.92 13.27 5.30
C SER A 167 -3.08 13.78 6.15
N GLY A 168 -4.32 13.59 5.71
CA GLY A 168 -5.49 14.29 6.25
C GLY A 168 -5.60 15.76 5.81
N LEU A 169 -4.68 16.26 4.97
CA LEU A 169 -4.67 17.64 4.49
C LEU A 169 -5.19 17.75 3.06
N ASN A 170 -6.09 18.70 2.81
CA ASN A 170 -6.52 19.05 1.46
C ASN A 170 -5.56 20.08 0.85
N ALA A 171 -4.42 19.61 0.33
CA ALA A 171 -3.39 20.45 -0.25
C ALA A 171 -2.68 19.75 -1.42
N GLY A 172 -2.07 20.54 -2.31
CA GLY A 172 -1.37 20.06 -3.50
C GLY A 172 -2.08 20.42 -4.80
N GLY A 173 -1.31 20.97 -5.74
CA GLY A 173 -1.81 21.46 -7.02
C GLY A 173 -2.35 22.89 -6.94
N HIS A 174 -1.72 23.73 -6.10
CA HIS A 174 -1.91 25.17 -5.82
C HIS A 174 -3.20 25.56 -5.10
#